data_AF-A0A536SRL5-F1
#
_entry.id   AF-A0A536SRL5-F1
#
_cell.length_a   1.000
_cell.length_b   1.000
_cell.length_c   1.000
_cell.angle_alpha   90.00
_cell.angle_beta   90.00
_cell.angle_gamma   90.00
#
_symmetry.space_group_name_H-M   'P 1'
#
loop_
_entity.id
_entity.type
_entity.pdbx_description
1 polymer ?
#
loop_
_entity_poly.entity_id
_entity_poly.type
_entity_poly.pdbx_seq_one_letter_code
_entity_poly.pdbx_strand_id
1 'polypeptide(L)'
;MDGLGRGIDGIIISADSHVMEPVDLWKKGVPEKYREAVPLFPPHKLGEGFQRREGGSDPNARIREMEVDGLSAEVLYPTLLLGL
;
A
#
# COMPACT_ATOMS: atom_id res chain seq x y z
N MET A 1 -36.69 6.97 12.32
CA MET A 1 -36.04 6.80 11.01
C MET A 1 -34.57 6.67 11.32
N ASP A 2 -34.11 5.45 11.58
CA ASP A 2 -32.85 5.23 12.28
C ASP A 2 -31.95 4.45 11.32
N GLY A 3 -31.40 5.19 10.35
CA GLY A 3 -30.70 4.65 9.17
C GLY A 3 -29.22 5.00 9.10
N LEU A 4 -28.61 5.46 10.20
CA LEU A 4 -27.16 5.63 10.29
C LEU A 4 -26.63 4.49 11.15
N GLY A 5 -26.08 3.47 10.50
CA GLY A 5 -25.28 2.46 11.18
C GLY A 5 -24.26 3.17 12.06
N ARG A 6 -24.33 2.92 13.36
CA ARG A 6 -23.41 3.50 14.34
C ARG A 6 -22.00 3.13 13.89
N GLY A 7 -21.19 4.12 13.52
CA GLY A 7 -19.76 3.91 13.26
C GLY A 7 -19.15 3.15 14.44
N ILE A 8 -18.16 2.31 14.17
CA ILE A 8 -17.51 1.55 15.24
C ILE A 8 -16.83 2.56 16.18
N ASP A 9 -17.39 2.76 17.37
CA ASP A 9 -16.75 3.49 18.47
C ASP A 9 -15.64 2.59 19.04
N GLY A 10 -14.45 2.56 18.42
CA GLY A 10 -13.36 1.71 18.87
C GLY A 10 -12.11 1.68 17.98
N ILE A 11 -11.11 0.93 18.42
CA ILE A 11 -9.87 0.68 17.68
C ILE A 11 -10.19 -0.27 16.52
N ILE A 12 -9.96 0.17 15.28
CA ILE A 12 -10.08 -0.65 14.08
C ILE A 12 -8.68 -0.94 13.55
N ILE A 13 -8.38 -2.22 13.32
CA ILE A 13 -7.10 -2.65 12.73
C ILE A 13 -7.42 -3.36 11.41
N SER A 14 -6.88 -2.86 10.30
CA SER A 14 -6.92 -3.60 9.03
C SER A 14 -5.95 -4.78 9.11
N ALA A 15 -6.48 -5.99 8.95
CA ALA A 15 -5.67 -7.20 8.93
C ALA A 15 -5.01 -7.47 7.56
N ASP A 16 -5.45 -6.75 6.52
CA ASP A 16 -4.98 -6.94 5.16
C ASP A 16 -4.99 -5.62 4.39
N SER A 17 -3.80 -5.04 4.26
CA SER A 17 -3.54 -3.90 3.41
C SER A 17 -2.23 -4.13 2.67
N HIS A 18 -2.04 -3.43 1.55
CA HIS A 18 -0.86 -3.61 0.70
C HIS A 18 -0.07 -2.32 0.55
N VAL A 19 1.23 -2.46 0.27
CA VAL A 19 2.12 -1.36 -0.12
C VAL A 19 2.68 -1.61 -1.51
N MET A 20 2.69 -0.56 -2.31
CA MET A 20 3.26 -0.58 -3.65
C MET A 20 4.72 -0.17 -3.55
N GLU A 21 5.61 -1.14 -3.72
CA GLU A 21 7.04 -0.95 -3.54
C GLU A 21 7.64 -0.07 -4.64
N PRO A 22 8.77 0.61 -4.39
CA PRO A 22 9.52 1.26 -5.46
C PRO A 22 9.81 0.27 -6.60
N VAL A 23 9.58 0.70 -7.84
CA VAL A 23 9.66 -0.18 -9.03
C VAL A 23 11.08 -0.74 -9.29
N ASP A 24 12.08 -0.13 -8.66
CA ASP A 24 13.49 -0.50 -8.73
C ASP A 24 14.05 -1.03 -7.40
N LEU A 25 13.20 -1.30 -6.41
CA LEU A 25 13.59 -1.75 -5.06
C LEU A 25 14.56 -2.94 -5.12
N TRP A 26 14.26 -3.94 -5.94
CA TRP A 26 15.08 -5.14 -6.08
C TRP A 26 16.37 -4.87 -6.82
N LYS A 27 16.31 -4.13 -7.94
CA LYS A 27 17.53 -3.79 -8.72
C LYS A 27 18.53 -3.00 -7.88
N LYS A 28 18.05 -2.17 -6.93
CA LYS A 28 18.89 -1.46 -5.96
C LYS A 28 19.32 -2.33 -4.77
N GLY A 29 18.42 -3.18 -4.27
CA GLY A 29 18.59 -3.90 -3.01
C GLY A 29 19.41 -5.18 -3.09
N VAL A 30 19.46 -5.84 -4.25
CA VAL A 30 20.24 -7.09 -4.39
C VAL A 30 21.73 -6.84 -4.65
N PRO A 31 22.61 -7.80 -4.28
CA PRO A 31 24.01 -7.76 -4.67
C PRO A 31 24.20 -7.60 -6.18
N GLU A 32 25.27 -6.92 -6.60
CA GLU A 32 25.51 -6.54 -7.99
C GLU A 32 25.37 -7.69 -8.99
N LYS A 33 25.93 -8.86 -8.65
CA LYS A 33 25.85 -10.07 -9.48
C LYS A 33 24.43 -10.59 -9.77
N TYR A 34 23.42 -10.12 -9.03
CA TYR A 34 22.02 -10.52 -9.20
C TYR A 34 21.12 -9.43 -9.80
N ARG A 35 21.64 -8.22 -10.04
CA ARG A 35 20.83 -7.07 -10.51
C ARG A 35 20.15 -7.27 -11.86
N GLU A 36 20.74 -8.12 -12.71
CA GLU A 36 20.20 -8.44 -14.03
C GLU A 36 19.24 -9.65 -14.00
N ALA A 37 19.13 -10.33 -12.86
CA ALA A 37 18.23 -11.48 -12.68
C ALA A 37 16.93 -11.13 -11.93
N VAL A 38 16.83 -9.94 -11.34
CA VAL A 38 15.64 -9.51 -10.61
C VAL A 38 14.57 -8.90 -11.52
N PRO A 39 13.29 -9.02 -11.17
CA PRO A 39 12.22 -8.37 -11.92
C PRO A 39 12.37 -6.85 -11.87
N LEU A 40 11.96 -6.20 -12.96
CA LEU A 40 11.81 -4.75 -13.05
C LEU A 40 10.35 -4.46 -13.35
N PHE A 41 9.73 -3.61 -12.53
CA PHE A 41 8.31 -3.35 -12.63
C PHE A 41 8.04 -2.07 -13.42
N PRO A 42 6.92 -1.98 -14.16
CA PRO A 42 6.52 -0.75 -14.82
C PRO A 42 6.35 0.39 -13.81
N PRO A 43 6.57 1.66 -14.21
CA PRO A 43 6.29 2.81 -13.37
C PRO A 43 4.86 2.79 -12.81
N HIS A 44 4.71 3.13 -11.53
CA HIS A 44 3.40 3.36 -10.93
C HIS A 44 2.69 4.50 -11.64
N LYS A 45 1.39 4.33 -11.87
CA LYS A 45 0.53 5.38 -12.42
C LYS A 45 -0.40 5.90 -11.33
N LEU A 46 0.04 6.94 -10.63
CA LEU A 46 -0.79 7.60 -9.62
C LEU A 46 -2.08 8.13 -10.26
N GLY A 47 -3.21 7.88 -9.61
CA GLY A 47 -4.55 8.24 -10.10
C GLY A 47 -5.26 7.14 -10.89
N GLU A 48 -4.58 6.04 -11.24
CA GLU A 48 -5.16 4.92 -12.00
C GLU A 48 -5.26 3.63 -11.17
N GLY A 49 -6.29 2.82 -11.42
CA GLY A 49 -6.40 1.45 -10.87
C GLY A 49 -6.27 1.37 -9.34
N PHE A 50 -5.39 0.49 -8.86
CA PHE A 50 -5.08 0.33 -7.43
C PHE A 50 -4.19 1.45 -6.86
N GLN A 51 -3.68 2.34 -7.71
CA GLN A 51 -2.79 3.45 -7.37
C GLN A 51 -3.53 4.80 -7.37
N ARG A 52 -4.83 4.82 -7.05
CA ARG A 52 -5.64 6.05 -7.08
C ARG A 52 -5.19 7.12 -6.09
N ARG A 53 -4.60 6.73 -4.96
CA ARG A 53 -4.16 7.64 -3.90
C ARG A 53 -2.68 7.43 -3.58
N GLU A 54 -2.04 8.49 -3.09
CA GLU A 54 -0.60 8.51 -2.77
C GLU A 54 -0.24 7.54 -1.64
N GLY A 55 -1.16 7.28 -0.71
CA GLY A 55 -0.96 6.39 0.44
C GLY A 55 -0.64 4.94 0.09
N GLY A 56 -0.80 4.53 -1.17
CA GLY A 56 -0.33 3.24 -1.67
C GLY A 56 1.20 3.09 -1.61
N SER A 57 1.95 4.20 -1.63
CA SER A 57 3.43 4.19 -1.60
C SER A 57 4.07 5.24 -0.69
N ASP A 58 3.40 6.37 -0.40
CA ASP A 58 3.87 7.36 0.57
C ASP A 58 3.30 7.05 1.97
N PRO A 59 4.15 6.70 2.96
CA PRO A 59 3.69 6.40 4.31
C PRO A 59 3.04 7.60 5.01
N ASN A 60 3.43 8.84 4.69
CA ASN A 60 2.84 10.02 5.33
C ASN A 60 1.43 10.31 4.78
N ALA A 61 1.23 10.14 3.47
CA ALA A 61 -0.10 10.19 2.87
C ALA A 61 -0.99 9.07 3.41
N ARG A 62 -0.44 7.87 3.59
CA ARG A 62 -1.17 6.73 4.15
C ARG A 62 -1.76 7.01 5.53
N ILE A 63 -1.01 7.62 6.45
CA ILE A 63 -1.54 7.94 7.78
C ILE A 63 -2.77 8.86 7.69
N ARG A 64 -2.75 9.86 6.82
CA ARG A 64 -3.91 10.76 6.60
C ARG A 64 -5.10 10.01 6.01
N GLU A 65 -4.85 9.04 5.13
CA GLU A 65 -5.90 8.21 4.56
C GLU A 65 -6.50 7.23 5.59
N MET A 66 -5.67 6.66 6.48
CA MET A 66 -6.13 5.84 7.61
C MET A 66 -7.08 6.63 8.52
N GLU A 67 -6.80 7.91 8.78
CA GLU A 67 -7.68 8.78 9.58
C GLU A 67 -9.05 8.98 8.90
N VAL A 68 -9.09 9.15 7.58
CA VAL A 68 -10.34 9.26 6.81
C VAL A 68 -11.13 7.96 6.87
N ASP A 69 -10.44 6.82 6.78
CA ASP A 69 -11.03 5.49 6.76
C ASP A 69 -11.35 4.97 8.19
N GLY A 70 -10.99 5.72 9.24
CA GLY A 70 -11.24 5.37 10.65
C GLY A 70 -10.35 4.26 11.20
N LEU A 71 -9.20 4.01 10.58
CA LEU A 71 -8.27 2.95 10.93
C LEU A 71 -7.26 3.42 11.97
N SER A 72 -7.05 2.61 13.01
CA SER A 72 -6.03 2.84 14.03
C SER A 72 -4.67 2.22 13.64
N ALA A 73 -4.68 1.11 12.90
CA ALA A 73 -3.49 0.43 12.43
C ALA A 73 -3.81 -0.46 11.22
N GLU A 74 -2.76 -0.86 10.49
CA GLU A 74 -2.89 -1.77 9.35
C GLU A 74 -1.69 -2.71 9.28
N VAL A 75 -1.96 -3.97 8.93
CA VAL A 75 -0.92 -4.92 8.52
C VAL A 75 -0.64 -4.70 7.03
N LEU A 76 0.64 -4.57 6.68
CA LEU A 76 1.09 -4.29 5.31
C LEU A 76 1.73 -5.51 4.65
N TYR A 77 1.19 -5.91 3.51
CA TYR A 77 1.72 -6.95 2.64
C TYR A 77 2.38 -6.38 1.37
N PRO A 78 3.37 -7.10 0.78
CA PRO A 78 3.97 -6.74 -0.51
C PRO A 78 2.94 -6.71 -1.64
N THR A 79 3.26 -6.07 -2.76
CA THR A 79 2.41 -6.10 -3.97
C THR A 79 3.15 -6.62 -5.18
N LEU A 80 4.20 -5.93 -5.62
CA LEU A 80 4.81 -6.17 -6.94
C LEU A 80 5.34 -7.60 -7.09
N LEU A 81 5.91 -8.18 -6.02
CA LEU A 81 6.48 -9.52 -6.07
C LEU A 81 5.45 -10.65 -5.91
N LEU A 82 4.21 -10.34 -5.52
CA LEU A 82 3.14 -11.34 -5.43
C LEU A 82 2.58 -11.71 -6.81
N GLY A 83 2.84 -10.91 -7.85
CA GLY A 83 2.38 -11.17 -9.21
C GLY A 83 0.85 -11.12 -9.38
N LEU A 84 0.17 -10.36 -8.49
CA LEU A 84 -1.28 -10.14 -8.48
C LEU A 84 -1.72 -9.10 -9.51
#